data_AF-A0A5C8DVN2-F1
#
_entry.id   AF-A0A5C8DVN2-F1
#
_cell.length_a   1.000
_cell.length_b   1.000
_cell.length_c   1.000
_cell.angle_alpha   90.00
_cell.angle_beta   90.00
_cell.angle_gamma   90.00
#
_symmetry.space_group_name_H-M   'P 1'
#
loop_
_entity.id
_entity.type
_entity.pdbx_description
1 polymer ?
#
loop_
_entity_poly.entity_id
_entity_poly.type
_entity_poly.pdbx_seq_one_letter_code
_entity_poly.pdbx_strand_id
1 'polypeptide(L)' 'MLTNLKIKDIAAELGIADHYYFSRLFTKVMGASPNHYRKREKR' A
#
# COMPACT_ATOMS: atom_id res chain seq x y z
N MET A 1 5.61 11.04 -7.87
CA MET A 1 4.62 11.38 -6.83
C MET A 1 3.93 10.09 -6.37
N LEU A 2 4.52 9.29 -5.47
CA LEU A 2 3.70 8.33 -4.75
C LEU A 2 2.92 9.11 -3.69
N THR A 3 1.70 9.47 -4.08
CA THR A 3 0.57 9.87 -3.26
C THR A 3 0.81 9.84 -1.75
N ASN A 4 0.69 11.01 -1.11
CA ASN A 4 0.67 11.22 0.35
C ASN A 4 -0.56 10.56 1.04
N LEU A 5 -1.34 9.78 0.28
CA LEU A 5 -2.51 9.06 0.74
C LEU A 5 -2.12 8.05 1.83
N LYS A 6 -2.99 7.80 2.81
CA LYS A 6 -2.72 6.72 3.76
C LYS A 6 -2.98 5.38 3.05
N ILE A 7 -2.36 4.30 3.54
CA ILE A 7 -2.56 2.94 2.99
C ILE A 7 -4.04 2.55 2.96
N LYS A 8 -4.81 3.00 3.95
CA LYS A 8 -6.27 2.83 4.00
C LYS A 8 -7.01 3.54 2.86
N ASP A 9 -6.52 4.71 2.43
CA ASP A 9 -7.18 5.51 1.40
C ASP A 9 -6.94 4.86 0.04
N ILE A 10 -5.70 4.38 -0.20
CA ILE A 10 -5.37 3.57 -1.38
C ILE A 10 -6.19 2.29 -1.43
N ALA A 11 -6.32 1.59 -0.30
CA ALA A 11 -7.15 0.39 -0.25
C ALA A 11 -8.60 0.71 -0.62
N ALA A 12 -9.17 1.78 -0.08
CA ALA A 12 -10.53 2.21 -0.37
C ALA A 12 -10.73 2.61 -1.84
N GLU A 13 -9.79 3.34 -2.46
CA GLU A 13 -9.83 3.69 -3.89
C GLU A 13 -9.80 2.46 -4.81
N LEU A 14 -9.15 1.39 -4.38
CA LEU A 14 -9.11 0.11 -5.09
C LEU A 14 -10.34 -0.77 -4.79
N GLY A 15 -11.33 -0.27 -4.05
CA GLY A 15 -12.51 -1.03 -3.65
C GLY A 15 -12.24 -2.08 -2.57
N ILE A 16 -11.10 -1.99 -1.88
CA ILE A 16 -10.72 -2.90 -0.80
C ILE A 16 -11.09 -2.24 0.54
N ALA A 17 -12.18 -2.72 1.14
CA ALA A 17 -12.63 -2.22 2.44
C ALA A 17 -11.64 -2.53 3.58
N ASP A 18 -10.95 -3.67 3.50
CA ASP A 18 -9.99 -4.09 4.52
C ASP A 18 -8.54 -3.71 4.11
N HIS A 19 -8.01 -2.66 4.73
CA HIS A 19 -6.65 -2.20 4.46
C HIS A 19 -5.55 -3.21 4.91
N TYR A 20 -5.85 -4.12 5.84
CA TYR A 20 -4.95 -5.22 6.18
C TYR A 20 -4.93 -6.28 5.08
N TYR A 21 -6.09 -6.57 4.46
CA TYR A 21 -6.16 -7.41 3.27
C TYR A 21 -5.35 -6.80 2.12
N PHE A 22 -5.52 -5.50 1.84
CA PHE A 22 -4.69 -4.79 0.86
C PHE A 22 -3.19 -4.95 1.18
N SER A 23 -2.79 -4.75 2.43
CA SER A 23 -1.38 -4.86 2.83
C SER A 23 -0.81 -6.27 2.61
N ARG A 24 -1.60 -7.32 2.89
CA ARG A 24 -1.21 -8.71 2.64
C ARG A 24 -1.10 -9.00 1.14
N LEU A 25 -2.10 -8.59 0.36
CA LEU A 25 -2.11 -8.76 -1.10
C LEU A 25 -0.94 -8.03 -1.75
N PHE A 26 -0.74 -6.76 -1.41
CA PHE A 26 0.38 -5.95 -1.89
C PHE A 26 1.72 -6.60 -1.55
N THR A 27 1.90 -7.07 -0.31
CA THR A 27 3.15 -7.73 0.09
C THR A 27 3.38 -9.03 -0.71
N LYS A 28 2.33 -9.81 -0.97
CA LYS A 28 2.41 -11.04 -1.78
C LYS A 28 2.81 -10.76 -3.23
N VAL A 29 2.30 -9.66 -3.82
CA VAL A 29 2.56 -9.29 -5.22
C VAL A 29 3.90 -8.56 -5.38
N MET A 30 4.18 -7.61 -4.50
CA MET A 30 5.33 -6.70 -4.59
C MET A 30 6.56 -7.18 -3.82
N GLY A 31 6.43 -8.22 -3.00
CA GLY A 31 7.51 -8.77 -2.17
C GLY A 31 7.93 -7.90 -0.98
N ALA A 32 7.27 -6.77 -0.75
CA ALA A 32 7.54 -5.85 0.34
C ALA A 32 6.25 -5.16 0.81
N SER A 33 6.19 -4.75 2.08
CA SER A 33 5.01 -4.06 2.61
C SER A 33 4.83 -2.68 1.94
N PRO A 34 3.59 -2.19 1.82
CA PRO A 34 3.32 -0.88 1.21
C PRO A 34 4.12 0.27 1.86
N ASN A 35 4.30 0.23 3.19
CA ASN A 35 5.09 1.20 3.93
C ASN A 35 6.58 1.10 3.62
N HIS A 36 7.11 -0.12 3.49
CA HIS A 36 8.51 -0.34 3.11
C HIS A 36 8.77 0.13 1.68
N TYR A 37 7.85 -0.17 0.75
CA TYR A 37 7.92 0.28 -0.63
C TYR A 37 7.95 1.82 -0.72
N ARG A 38 7.06 2.51 -0.01
CA ARG A 38 7.06 3.98 0.08
C ARG A 38 8.35 4.59 0.63
N LYS A 39 8.96 3.94 1.62
CA LYS A 39 10.22 4.40 2.21
C LYS A 39 11.38 4.26 1.22
N ARG A 40 11.32 3.27 0.32
CA ARG A 40 12.33 3.02 -0.71
C ARG A 40 12.31 4.07 -1.83
N GLU A 41 11.15 4.58 -2.23
CA GLU A 41 11.02 5.62 -3.26
C GLU A 41 11.24 7.06 -2.77
N LYS A 42 11.38 7.27 -1.45
CA LYS A 42 11.78 8.56 -0.88
C LYS A 42 13.31 8.76 -0.82
N ARG A 43 14.08 7.84 -1.41
CA ARG A 43 15.54 7.93 -1.54
C ARG A 43 15.94 8.31 -2.95
#